data_AF-A0A3S5DFM1-F1
#
_entry.id   AF-A0A3S5DFM1-F1
#
_cell.length_a   1.000
_cell.length_b   1.000
_cell.length_c   1.000
_cell.angle_alpha   90.00
_cell.angle_beta   90.00
_cell.angle_gamma   90.00
#
_symmetry.space_group_name_H-M   'P 1'
#
loop_
_entity.id
_entity.type
_entity.pdbx_description
1 polymer ?
#
loop_
_entity_poly.entity_id
_entity_poly.type
_entity_poly.pdbx_seq_one_letter_code
_entity_poly.pdbx_strand_id
1 'polypeptide(L)'
;MTLCNLADVLLTAFGGAQNVRRLRYCASRIRVSLNENRGLNRDGIAGLEGIKALLEVPDGENGVEYQLVVGPGNARSLYQALSEAAGRDY
;
A
#
# COMPACT_ATOMS: atom_id res chain seq x y z
N MET A 1 -0.74 -8.94 14.15
CA MET A 1 -1.15 -9.37 12.79
C MET A 1 0.06 -9.94 12.05
N THR A 2 -0.08 -10.94 11.16
CA THR A 2 1.04 -11.44 10.32
C THR A 2 1.18 -10.62 9.03
N LEU A 3 2.34 -10.64 8.37
CA LEU A 3 2.58 -9.88 7.13
C LEU A 3 1.67 -10.31 5.97
N CYS A 4 1.41 -11.61 5.80
CA CYS A 4 0.49 -12.11 4.77
C CYS A 4 -0.94 -11.61 5.00
N ASN A 5 -1.41 -11.58 6.25
CA ASN A 5 -2.74 -11.07 6.58
C ASN A 5 -2.82 -9.54 6.37
N LEU A 6 -1.75 -8.81 6.68
CA LEU A 6 -1.70 -7.36 6.44
C LEU A 6 -1.70 -7.03 4.94
N ALA A 7 -0.95 -7.78 4.13
CA ALA A 7 -0.91 -7.59 2.69
C ALA A 7 -2.28 -7.80 2.02
N ASP A 8 -3.00 -8.86 2.39
CA ASP A 8 -4.34 -9.15 1.86
C ASP A 8 -5.36 -8.06 2.23
N VAL A 9 -5.33 -7.62 3.49
CA VAL A 9 -6.17 -6.50 3.98
C VAL A 9 -5.85 -5.21 3.23
N LEU A 10 -4.57 -4.90 3.01
CA LEU A 10 -4.16 -3.72 2.27
C LEU A 10 -4.58 -3.79 0.79
N LEU A 11 -4.40 -4.92 0.12
CA LEU A 11 -4.86 -5.10 -1.27
C LEU A 11 -6.37 -4.92 -1.37
N THR A 12 -7.14 -5.49 -0.45
CA THR A 12 -8.58 -5.27 -0.37
C THR A 12 -8.91 -3.80 -0.17
N ALA A 13 -8.22 -3.13 0.75
CA ALA A 13 -8.40 -1.70 1.02
C ALA A 13 -7.96 -0.80 -0.15
N PHE A 14 -7.10 -1.28 -1.05
CA PHE A 14 -6.75 -0.60 -2.30
C PHE A 14 -7.77 -0.82 -3.42
N GLY A 15 -8.82 -1.61 -3.21
CA GLY A 15 -9.78 -1.99 -4.25
C GLY A 15 -9.35 -3.23 -5.07
N GLY A 16 -8.42 -4.03 -4.54
CA GLY A 16 -7.87 -5.23 -5.15
C GLY A 16 -6.57 -5.00 -5.91
N ALA A 17 -5.85 -6.10 -6.19
CA ALA A 17 -4.55 -6.08 -6.89
C ALA A 17 -4.63 -5.44 -8.29
N GLN A 18 -5.78 -5.58 -8.97
CA GLN A 18 -6.06 -4.97 -10.27
C GLN A 18 -6.14 -3.44 -10.21
N ASN A 19 -6.47 -2.86 -9.06
CA ASN A 19 -6.50 -1.41 -8.90
C ASN A 19 -5.13 -0.82 -8.60
N VAL A 20 -4.13 -1.64 -8.23
CA VAL A 20 -2.77 -1.18 -7.99
C VAL A 20 -2.05 -0.96 -9.33
N ARG A 21 -1.81 0.32 -9.65
CA ARG A 21 -1.09 0.75 -10.86
C ARG A 21 0.42 0.60 -10.69
N ARG A 22 0.93 1.01 -9.53
CA ARG A 22 2.36 1.01 -9.22
C ARG A 22 2.56 0.79 -7.73
N LEU A 23 3.53 -0.04 -7.36
CA LEU A 23 3.95 -0.24 -5.98
C LEU A 23 5.47 -0.02 -5.89
N ARG A 24 5.92 0.74 -4.89
CA ARG A 24 7.34 0.93 -4.59
C ARG A 24 7.54 0.94 -3.09
N TYR A 25 8.77 0.77 -2.65
CA TYR A 25 9.13 0.93 -1.24
C TYR A 25 10.43 1.71 -1.09
N CYS A 26 10.61 2.31 0.08
CA CYS A 26 11.88 2.87 0.52
C CYS A 26 12.24 2.34 1.91
N ALA A 27 13.12 3.02 2.65
CA ALA A 27 13.54 2.57 3.98
C ALA A 27 12.38 2.41 4.99
N SER A 28 11.36 3.27 4.91
CA SER A 28 10.30 3.35 5.93
C SER A 28 8.88 3.49 5.40
N ARG A 29 8.69 3.45 4.07
CA ARG A 29 7.38 3.65 3.43
C ARG A 29 7.12 2.68 2.29
N ILE A 30 5.87 2.28 2.16
CA ILE A 30 5.30 1.74 0.92
C ILE A 30 4.65 2.89 0.17
N ARG A 31 4.82 2.95 -1.14
CA ARG A 31 4.21 3.94 -2.03
C ARG A 31 3.36 3.21 -3.04
N VAL A 32 2.09 3.59 -3.13
CA VAL A 32 1.13 2.95 -4.03
C VAL A 32 0.41 4.01 -4.85
N SER A 33 0.37 3.80 -6.17
CA SER A 33 -0.52 4.54 -7.06
C SER A 33 -1.64 3.61 -7.49
N LEU A 34 -2.86 4.12 -7.51
CA LEU A 34 -4.05 3.36 -7.91
C LEU A 34 -4.51 3.79 -9.30
N ASN A 35 -5.19 2.89 -10.02
CA ASN A 35 -5.87 3.21 -11.27
C ASN A 35 -7.10 4.10 -11.00
N GLU A 36 -7.87 3.75 -9.97
CA GLU A 36 -9.05 4.49 -9.52
C GLU A 36 -9.01 4.75 -8.01
N ASN A 37 -9.34 5.99 -7.61
CA ASN A 37 -9.38 6.38 -6.20
C ASN A 37 -10.64 5.92 -5.44
N ARG A 38 -11.70 5.50 -6.14
CA ARG A 38 -12.99 5.15 -5.52
C ARG A 38 -12.94 3.87 -4.67
N GLY A 39 -11.92 3.03 -4.86
CA GLY A 39 -11.76 1.77 -4.12
C GLY A 39 -10.98 1.88 -2.81
N LEU A 40 -10.47 3.06 -2.43
CA LEU A 40 -9.56 3.19 -1.28
C LEU A 40 -10.31 3.33 0.06
N ASN A 41 -10.10 2.38 0.98
CA ASN A 41 -10.55 2.47 2.37
C ASN A 41 -9.47 3.10 3.28
N ARG A 42 -9.43 4.43 3.31
CA ARG A 42 -8.40 5.23 4.02
C ARG A 42 -8.44 5.01 5.54
N ASP A 43 -9.61 5.16 6.13
CA ASP A 43 -9.82 4.98 7.57
C ASP A 43 -9.50 3.56 8.01
N GLY A 44 -9.86 2.57 7.17
CA GLY A 44 -9.51 1.17 7.40
C GLY A 44 -8.00 0.92 7.42
N ILE A 45 -7.23 1.63 6.58
CA ILE A 45 -5.76 1.50 6.51
C ILE A 45 -5.07 2.18 7.69
N ALA A 46 -5.51 3.38 8.07
CA ALA A 46 -4.88 4.16 9.13
C ALA A 46 -4.96 3.50 10.52
N GLY A 47 -5.94 2.61 10.73
CA GLY A 47 -6.11 1.84 11.97
C GLY A 47 -5.36 0.51 12.02
N LEU A 48 -4.67 0.10 10.95
CA LEU A 48 -4.00 -1.20 10.91
C LEU A 48 -2.72 -1.22 11.75
N GLU A 49 -2.56 -2.28 12.55
CA GLU A 49 -1.32 -2.56 13.26
C GLU A 49 -0.15 -2.67 12.26
N GLY A 50 0.90 -1.87 12.48
CA GLY A 50 2.06 -1.79 11.58
C GLY A 50 2.02 -0.62 10.59
N ILE A 51 0.87 0.06 10.43
CA ILE A 51 0.76 1.32 9.68
C ILE A 51 0.76 2.48 10.66
N LYS A 52 1.76 3.35 10.57
CA LYS A 52 1.91 4.52 11.45
C LYS A 52 1.18 5.75 10.94
N ALA A 53 1.05 5.85 9.62
CA ALA A 53 0.38 6.94 8.93
C ALA A 53 0.09 6.56 7.48
N LEU A 54 -0.95 7.18 6.91
CA LEU A 54 -1.25 7.19 5.49
C LEU A 54 -1.13 8.64 5.00
N LEU A 55 -0.32 8.87 3.97
CA LEU A 55 -0.13 10.19 3.37
C LEU A 55 -0.63 10.17 1.93
N GLU A 56 -1.19 11.28 1.49
CA GLU A 56 -1.57 11.52 0.10
C GLU A 56 -0.62 12.53 -0.50
N VAL A 57 0.07 12.15 -1.57
CA VAL A 57 1.03 13.00 -2.26
C VAL A 57 0.58 13.16 -3.71
N PRO A 58 0.42 14.39 -4.22
CA PRO A 58 0.13 14.61 -5.63
C PRO A 58 1.22 13.97 -6.50
N ASP A 59 0.81 13.08 -7.40
CA ASP A 59 1.66 12.44 -8.40
C ASP A 59 1.39 13.19 -9.71
N GLY A 60 2.37 13.95 -10.21
CA GLY A 60 2.22 15.07 -11.16
C GLY A 60 1.43 14.84 -12.46
N GLU A 61 0.92 13.63 -12.71
CA GLU A 61 0.04 13.22 -13.81
C GLU A 61 -1.46 13.24 -13.42
N ASN A 62 -1.93 14.23 -12.64
CA ASN A 62 -3.30 14.28 -12.06
C ASN A 62 -3.65 13.06 -11.18
N GLY A 63 -2.64 12.37 -10.64
CA GLY A 63 -2.80 11.21 -9.77
C GLY A 63 -2.50 11.52 -8.30
N VAL A 64 -2.77 10.53 -7.44
CA VAL A 64 -2.36 10.53 -6.04
C VAL A 64 -1.47 9.32 -5.80
N GLU A 65 -0.27 9.56 -5.23
CA GLU A 65 0.56 8.53 -4.63
C GLU A 65 0.21 8.45 -3.14
N TYR A 66 -0.29 7.29 -2.70
CA TYR A 66 -0.52 7.02 -1.30
C TYR A 66 0.76 6.46 -0.69
N GLN A 67 1.24 7.07 0.39
CA GLN A 67 2.41 6.60 1.12
C GLN A 67 2.00 6.06 2.49
N LEU A 68 2.19 4.75 2.69
CA LEU A 68 2.02 4.09 3.98
C LEU A 68 3.33 4.16 4.74
N VAL A 69 3.32 4.78 5.92
CA VAL A 69 4.48 4.84 6.81
C VAL A 69 4.47 3.59 7.68
N VAL A 70 5.46 2.71 7.50
CA VAL A 70 5.55 1.42 8.21
C VAL A 70 6.76 1.33 9.14
N GLY A 71 7.63 2.34 9.11
CA GLY A 71 8.85 2.40 9.91
C GLY A 71 10.03 1.66 9.26
N PRO A 72 11.25 1.93 9.74
CA PRO A 72 12.47 1.35 9.17
C PRO A 72 12.48 -0.17 9.29
N GLY A 73 12.97 -0.85 8.27
CA GLY A 73 13.13 -2.32 8.25
C GLY A 73 11.89 -3.11 7.84
N ASN A 74 10.69 -2.52 7.92
CA ASN A 74 9.43 -3.22 7.61
C ASN A 74 8.98 -3.11 6.14
N ALA A 75 9.41 -2.03 5.46
CA ALA A 75 8.91 -1.70 4.12
C ALA A 75 9.24 -2.77 3.06
N ARG A 76 10.44 -3.36 3.11
CA ARG A 76 10.82 -4.41 2.15
C ARG A 76 9.97 -5.66 2.31
N SER A 77 9.81 -6.16 3.53
CA SER A 77 9.04 -7.38 3.80
C SER A 77 7.55 -7.19 3.48
N LEU A 78 6.99 -6.01 3.76
CA LEU A 78 5.61 -5.70 3.38
C LEU A 78 5.44 -5.60 1.87
N TYR A 79 6.41 -5.00 1.16
CA TYR A 79 6.40 -4.97 -0.31
C TYR A 79 6.38 -6.39 -0.89
N GLN A 80 7.25 -7.27 -0.40
CA GLN A 80 7.30 -8.67 -0.85
C GLN A 80 5.97 -9.38 -0.61
N ALA A 81 5.38 -9.24 0.58
CA ALA A 81 4.09 -9.83 0.89
C ALA A 81 2.96 -9.28 0.00
N LEU A 82 2.98 -7.98 -0.34
CA LEU A 82 2.01 -7.38 -1.27
C LEU A 82 2.17 -7.90 -2.69
N SER A 83 3.40 -8.03 -3.19
CA SER A 83 3.68 -8.59 -4.53
C SER A 83 3.26 -10.06 -4.61
N GLU A 84 3.56 -10.85 -3.58
CA GLU A 84 3.16 -12.25 -3.49
C GLU A 84 1.64 -12.41 -3.44
N ALA A 85 0.96 -11.66 -2.57
CA ALA A 85 -0.51 -11.70 -2.45
C ALA A 85 -1.22 -11.20 -3.72
N ALA A 86 -0.62 -10.25 -4.44
CA ALA A 86 -1.13 -9.76 -5.71
C ALA A 86 -0.84 -10.71 -6.88
N GLY A 87 0.03 -11.71 -6.70
CA GLY A 87 0.47 -12.62 -7.76
C GLY A 87 1.27 -11.92 -8.87
N ARG A 88 1.93 -10.78 -8.56
CA ARG A 88 2.71 -9.99 -9.53
C ARG A 88 3.85 -9.23 -8.86
N ASP A 89 4.95 -9.07 -9.59
CA ASP A 89 6.00 -8.12 -9.23
C ASP A 89 5.67 -6.74 -9.82
N TYR A 90 5.96 -5.66 -9.08
CA TYR A 90 5.52 -4.29 -9.37
C TYR A 90 6.63 -3.33 -9.79
#